data_AF-A0A4Q3Y228-F1
#
_entry.id   AF-A0A4Q3Y228-F1
#
_cell.length_a   1.000
_cell.length_b   1.000
_cell.length_c   1.000
_cell.angle_alpha   90.00
_cell.angle_beta   90.00
_cell.angle_gamma   90.00
#
_symmetry.space_group_name_H-M   'P 1'
#
loop_
_entity.id
_entity.type
_entity.pdbx_description
1 polymer ?
#
loop_
_entity_poly.entity_id
_entity_poly.type
_entity_poly.pdbx_seq_one_letter_code
_entity_poly.pdbx_strand_id
1 'polypeptide(L)' 'MLGSQGGEQVPGIEHIPDLSQKQWVATNGSYGYGCSCMNATVDRKNKRVLEIHSFKQKPLAVCRADKKLPKPGD' A
#
# COMPACT_ATOMS: atom_id res chain seq x y z
N MET A 1 12.47 -4.47 -25.05
CA MET A 1 11.85 -3.24 -24.54
C MET A 1 11.50 -3.49 -23.08
N LEU A 2 12.28 -2.99 -22.12
CA LEU A 2 11.87 -3.04 -20.71
C LEU A 2 10.82 -1.95 -20.50
N GLY A 3 9.55 -2.34 -20.39
CA GLY A 3 8.53 -1.41 -19.91
C GLY A 3 8.82 -1.07 -18.46
N SER A 4 9.15 0.18 -18.16
CA SER A 4 9.15 0.68 -16.79
C SER A 4 7.69 0.72 -16.32
N GLN A 5 7.24 -0.36 -15.70
CA GLN A 5 5.93 -0.40 -15.05
C GLN A 5 6.02 0.41 -13.74
N GLY A 6 5.51 1.62 -13.74
CA GLY A 6 5.47 2.49 -12.57
C GLY A 6 5.59 3.97 -12.93
N GLY A 7 4.95 4.83 -12.13
CA GLY A 7 5.22 6.27 -12.16
C GLY A 7 6.50 6.62 -11.41
N GLU A 8 6.75 7.91 -11.24
CA GLU A 8 7.83 8.42 -10.39
C GLU A 8 7.77 7.79 -8.99
N GLN A 9 8.90 7.22 -8.55
CA GLN A 9 9.02 6.67 -7.21
C GLN A 9 9.02 7.82 -6.19
N VAL A 10 8.20 7.70 -5.15
CA VAL A 10 8.15 8.68 -4.07
C VAL A 10 9.27 8.44 -3.06
N PRO A 11 9.82 9.48 -2.42
CA PRO A 11 10.75 9.31 -1.31
C PRO A 11 10.16 8.45 -0.18
N GLY A 12 11.00 7.62 0.45
CA GLY A 12 10.60 6.74 1.55
C GLY A 12 9.98 5.41 1.12
N ILE A 13 9.98 5.08 -0.18
CA ILE A 13 9.48 3.79 -0.69
C ILE A 13 10.25 2.60 -0.11
N GLU A 14 11.51 2.79 0.23
CA GLU A 14 12.38 1.84 0.91
C GLU A 14 11.90 1.44 2.31
N HIS A 15 10.99 2.22 2.92
CA HIS A 15 10.36 1.84 4.18
C HIS A 15 9.32 0.73 4.03
N ILE A 16 8.83 0.48 2.81
CA ILE A 16 7.89 -0.60 2.53
C ILE A 16 8.67 -1.91 2.39
N PRO A 17 8.56 -2.85 3.34
CA PRO A 17 9.22 -4.14 3.23
C PRO A 17 8.47 -5.03 2.23
N ASP A 18 9.00 -6.23 1.98
CA ASP A 18 8.23 -7.29 1.33
C ASP A 18 6.92 -7.55 2.10
N LEU A 19 5.79 -7.27 1.43
CA LEU A 19 4.46 -7.37 2.00
C LEU A 19 3.93 -8.81 2.07
N SER A 20 4.61 -9.78 1.44
CA SER A 20 4.20 -11.19 1.51
C SER A 20 4.24 -11.75 2.95
N GLN A 21 4.99 -11.11 3.84
CA GLN A 21 5.34 -11.61 5.17
C GLN A 21 4.18 -11.61 6.19
N LYS A 22 3.15 -10.77 6.04
CA LYS A 22 2.02 -10.70 6.98
C LYS A 22 0.66 -10.68 6.30
N GLN A 23 0.36 -11.75 5.58
CA GLN A 23 -0.97 -12.00 4.99
C GLN A 23 -1.25 -11.08 3.79
N TRP A 24 -0.43 -11.20 2.76
CA TRP A 24 -0.76 -10.68 1.43
C TRP A 24 -1.87 -11.52 0.79
N VAL A 25 -2.88 -10.88 0.20
CA VAL A 25 -3.88 -11.56 -0.63
C VAL A 25 -3.55 -11.28 -2.08
N ALA A 26 -3.15 -12.33 -2.81
CA ALA A 26 -3.00 -12.24 -4.26
C ALA A 26 -4.37 -12.07 -4.92
N THR A 27 -4.50 -11.09 -5.82
CA THR A 27 -5.73 -10.84 -6.58
C THR A 27 -5.56 -11.20 -8.05
N ASN A 28 -4.34 -11.14 -8.59
CA ASN A 28 -4.03 -11.57 -9.95
C ASN A 28 -2.50 -11.74 -10.12
N GLY A 29 -1.98 -12.96 -10.21
CA GLY A 29 -0.55 -13.20 -10.36
C GLY A 29 0.28 -12.55 -9.23
N SER A 30 1.18 -11.61 -9.59
CA SER A 30 1.99 -10.84 -8.63
C SER A 30 1.27 -9.66 -7.99
N TYR A 31 0.04 -9.33 -8.43
CA TYR A 31 -0.77 -8.28 -7.84
C TYR A 31 -1.56 -8.78 -6.63
N GLY A 32 -1.87 -7.86 -5.73
CA GLY A 32 -2.59 -8.18 -4.50
C GLY A 32 -2.72 -6.97 -3.58
N TYR A 33 -3.16 -7.24 -2.36
CA TYR A 33 -3.28 -6.22 -1.32
C TYR A 33 -2.84 -6.76 0.05
N GLY A 34 -2.37 -5.84 0.89
CA GLY A 34 -2.02 -6.05 2.28
C GLY A 34 -2.61 -4.94 3.16
N CYS A 35 -2.34 -5.01 4.47
CA CYS A 35 -2.77 -3.99 5.43
C CYS A 35 -1.56 -3.39 6.14
N SER A 36 -1.55 -2.07 6.36
CA SER A 36 -0.47 -1.40 7.09
C SER A 36 -0.96 -0.13 7.81
N CYS A 37 -0.20 0.28 8.83
CA CYS A 37 -0.22 1.66 9.30
C CYS A 37 0.95 2.39 8.64
N MET A 38 0.68 3.57 8.09
CA MET A 38 1.67 4.38 7.39
C MET A 38 1.60 5.82 7.88
N ASN A 39 2.77 6.44 8.08
CA ASN A 39 2.88 7.88 8.21
C ASN A 39 3.41 8.44 6.89
N ALA A 40 2.70 9.38 6.28
CA ALA A 40 3.01 9.86 4.94
C ALA A 40 2.52 11.30 4.73
N THR A 41 3.23 12.02 3.87
CA THR A 41 2.75 13.29 3.30
C THR A 41 1.86 12.96 2.11
N VAL A 42 0.63 13.49 2.09
CA VAL A 42 -0.35 13.19 1.03
C VAL A 42 -0.98 14.46 0.45
N ASP A 43 -1.16 14.47 -0.86
CA ASP A 43 -2.09 15.37 -1.53
C ASP A 43 -3.48 14.76 -1.48
N ARG A 44 -4.31 15.29 -0.56
CA ARG A 44 -5.68 14.81 -0.35
C ARG A 44 -6.60 15.13 -1.52
N LYS A 45 -6.35 16.21 -2.26
CA LYS A 45 -7.19 16.64 -3.39
C LYS A 45 -7.04 15.67 -4.54
N ASN A 46 -5.80 15.29 -4.86
CA ASN A 46 -5.48 14.38 -5.96
C ASN A 46 -5.36 12.91 -5.53
N LYS A 47 -5.53 12.60 -4.24
CA LYS A 47 -5.38 11.26 -3.65
C LYS A 47 -4.00 10.64 -3.94
N ARG A 48 -2.93 11.44 -3.84
CA ARG A 48 -1.54 11.01 -4.10
C ARG A 48 -0.71 11.00 -2.82
N VAL A 49 0.12 9.97 -2.66
CA VAL A 49 1.20 9.98 -1.66
C VAL A 49 2.37 10.77 -2.25
N LEU A 50 2.95 11.67 -1.47
CA LEU A 50 4.09 12.50 -1.87
C LEU A 50 5.40 12.01 -1.23
N GLU A 51 5.34 11.50 -0.01
CA GLU A 51 6.49 10.98 0.74
C GLU A 51 6.01 10.02 1.83
N ILE A 52 6.80 8.99 2.11
CA ILE A 52 6.54 8.00 3.16
C ILE A 52 7.56 8.18 4.27
N HIS A 53 7.09 8.39 5.50
CA HIS A 53 7.96 8.58 6.68
C HIS A 53 8.16 7.28 7.47
N SER A 54 7.15 6.40 7.46
CA SER A 54 7.25 5.07 8.08
C SER A 54 6.14 4.16 7.59
N PHE A 55 6.42 2.86 7.59
CA PHE A 55 5.49 1.84 7.18
C PHE A 55 5.55 0.64 8.15
N LYS A 56 4.39 0.22 8.65
CA LYS A 56 4.28 -0.96 9.52
C LYS A 56 3.17 -1.87 9.04
N GLN A 57 3.54 -3.00 8.45
CA GLN A 57 2.58 -4.02 8.03
C GLN A 57 1.80 -4.59 9.23
N LYS A 58 0.49 -4.75 9.05
CA LYS A 58 -0.49 -5.23 10.01
C LYS A 58 -1.24 -6.46 9.45
N PRO A 59 -1.82 -7.30 10.32
CA PRO A 59 -2.74 -8.34 9.87
C PRO A 59 -3.93 -7.75 9.10
N LEU A 60 -4.42 -8.47 8.09
CA LEU A 60 -5.55 -8.02 7.25
C LEU A 60 -6.82 -7.76 8.06
N ALA A 61 -7.01 -8.49 9.17
CA ALA A 61 -8.15 -8.33 10.06
C ALA A 61 -8.32 -6.88 10.54
N VAL A 62 -7.22 -6.11 10.70
CA VAL A 62 -7.25 -4.71 11.10
C VAL A 62 -7.97 -3.86 10.05
N CYS A 63 -7.54 -3.93 8.79
CA CYS A 63 -8.15 -3.16 7.70
C CYS A 63 -9.59 -3.63 7.41
N ARG A 64 -9.87 -4.95 7.51
CA ARG A 64 -11.22 -5.49 7.31
C ARG A 64 -12.22 -5.04 8.39
N ALA A 65 -11.73 -4.72 9.59
CA ALA A 65 -12.56 -4.21 10.67
C ALA A 65 -12.76 -2.68 10.62
N ASP A 66 -11.98 -1.96 9.80
CA ASP A 66 -12.10 -0.50 9.68
C ASP A 66 -13.25 -0.11 8.75
N LYS A 67 -14.34 0.40 9.34
CA LYS A 67 -15.54 0.85 8.62
C LYS A 67 -15.29 2.07 7.73
N LYS A 68 -14.18 2.77 7.88
CA LYS A 68 -13.81 3.93 7.04
C LYS A 68 -13.13 3.51 5.75
N LEU A 69 -12.69 2.25 5.64
CA LEU A 69 -12.08 1.72 4.42
C LEU A 69 -13.16 1.07 3.55
N PRO A 70 -13.18 1.35 2.23
CA PRO A 70 -14.01 0.59 1.30
C PRO A 70 -13.53 -0.86 1.22
N LYS A 71 -14.41 -1.79 0.83
CA LYS A 71 -13.98 -3.17 0.65
C LYS A 71 -13.06 -3.25 -0.58
N PRO A 72 -12.06 -4.14 -0.58
CA PRO A 72 -11.23 -4.34 -1.76
C PRO A 72 -12.10 -4.78 -2.95
N GLY A 73 -12.13 -3.98 -4.02
CA GLY A 73 -12.84 -4.30 -5.28
C GLY A 73 -14.16 -3.56 -5.52
N ASP A 74 -14.57 -2.65 -4.64
CA ASP A 74 -15.69 -1.71 -4.87
C ASP A 74 -15.29 -0.47 -5.70
#